data_AF-A0A937JA23-F1
#
_entry.id   AF-A0A937JA23-F1
#
_cell.length_a   1.000
_cell.length_b   1.000
_cell.length_c   1.000
_cell.angle_alpha   90.00
_cell.angle_beta   90.00
_cell.angle_gamma   90.00
#
_symmetry.space_group_name_H-M   'P 1'
#
loop_
_entity.id
_entity.type
_entity.pdbx_description
1 polymer ?
#
loop_
_entity_poly.entity_id
_entity_poly.type
_entity_poly.pdbx_seq_one_letter_code
_entity_poly.pdbx_strand_id
1 'polypeptide(L)'
;MRPLTGKQQQFCRFVCSGLSQTEAYRRCYSATRMKPATVRREAHRLMKNPNIATTVSTLNKTADQQTVDLRIADRSEVLETLTRMMRGEVEADSNRVRATQLLAQAHGLLKDRTEVVVTERSSDEIKTELQRRLSRMNCAPEYVAR
;
A
#
# COMPACT_ATOMS: atom_id res chain seq x y z
N MET A 1 19.20 14.62 -17.40
CA MET A 1 19.29 13.16 -17.20
C MET A 1 19.37 12.49 -18.56
N ARG A 2 20.47 11.79 -18.88
CA ARG A 2 20.59 11.09 -20.17
C ARG A 2 19.83 9.76 -20.11
N PRO A 3 18.95 9.45 -21.08
CA PRO A 3 18.18 8.20 -21.06
C PRO A 3 19.09 6.98 -21.14
N LEU A 4 18.71 5.90 -20.45
CA LEU A 4 19.44 4.63 -20.50
C LEU A 4 19.34 4.02 -21.89
N THR A 5 20.48 3.57 -22.41
CA THR A 5 20.52 2.79 -23.65
C THR A 5 19.87 1.42 -23.46
N GLY A 6 19.39 0.80 -24.54
CA GLY A 6 18.75 -0.53 -24.46
C GLY A 6 19.64 -1.60 -23.80
N LYS A 7 20.96 -1.56 -24.03
CA LYS A 7 21.92 -2.47 -23.37
C LYS A 7 22.01 -2.23 -21.86
N GLN A 8 21.95 -0.98 -21.41
CA GLN A 8 21.97 -0.65 -19.99
C GLN A 8 20.66 -1.03 -19.30
N GLN A 9 19.52 -0.85 -19.97
CA GLN A 9 18.23 -1.32 -19.47
C GLN A 9 18.23 -2.84 -19.31
N GLN A 10 18.74 -3.57 -20.32
CA GLN A 10 18.87 -5.02 -20.26
C GLN A 10 19.81 -5.48 -19.13
N PHE A 11 20.91 -4.74 -18.91
CA PHE A 11 21.82 -5.00 -17.79
C PHE A 11 21.12 -4.85 -16.44
N CYS A 12 20.32 -3.78 -16.26
CA CYS A 12 19.53 -3.59 -15.05
C CYS A 12 18.57 -4.75 -14.82
N ARG A 13 17.84 -5.19 -15.85
CA ARG A 13 16.90 -6.31 -15.78
C ARG A 13 17.58 -7.62 -15.34
N PHE A 14 18.74 -7.95 -15.93
CA PHE A 14 19.47 -9.16 -15.56
C PHE A 14 20.00 -9.13 -14.12
N VAL A 15 20.44 -7.97 -13.63
CA VAL A 15 20.86 -7.83 -12.23
C VAL A 15 19.67 -8.02 -11.29
N CYS A 16 18.51 -7.44 -11.61
CA CYS A 16 17.29 -7.59 -10.80
C CYS A 16 16.76 -9.04 -10.83
N SER A 17 16.96 -9.78 -11.92
CA SER A 17 16.61 -11.21 -12.00
C SER A 17 17.60 -12.14 -11.28
N GLY A 18 18.57 -11.59 -10.52
CA GLY A 18 19.49 -12.36 -9.67
C GLY A 18 20.83 -12.74 -10.31
N LEU A 19 21.16 -12.25 -11.51
CA LEU A 19 22.48 -12.51 -12.11
C LEU A 19 23.55 -11.64 -11.46
N SER A 20 24.76 -12.18 -11.38
CA SER A 20 25.93 -11.38 -10.98
C SER A 20 26.19 -10.25 -11.98
N GLN A 21 26.71 -9.11 -11.51
CA GLN A 21 27.03 -7.96 -12.38
C GLN A 21 27.95 -8.35 -13.54
N THR A 22 28.92 -9.23 -13.29
CA THR A 22 29.83 -9.76 -14.32
C THR A 22 29.12 -10.58 -15.38
N GLU A 23 28.14 -11.39 -14.99
CA GLU A 23 27.39 -12.23 -15.91
C GLU A 23 26.38 -11.41 -16.71
N ALA A 24 25.65 -10.51 -16.04
CA ALA A 24 24.79 -9.54 -16.70
C ALA A 24 25.55 -8.71 -17.74
N TYR A 25 26.76 -8.26 -17.41
CA TYR A 25 27.61 -7.52 -18.34
C TYR A 25 27.98 -8.36 -19.57
N ARG A 26 28.41 -9.62 -19.39
CA ARG A 26 28.75 -10.53 -20.50
C ARG A 26 27.57 -10.79 -21.43
N ARG A 27 26.36 -10.89 -20.88
CA ARG A 27 25.13 -11.12 -21.66
C ARG A 27 24.70 -9.87 -22.44
N CYS A 28 24.90 -8.67 -21.89
CA CYS A 28 24.51 -7.42 -22.55
C CYS A 28 25.55 -6.86 -23.53
N TYR A 29 26.82 -7.09 -23.23
CA TYR A 29 27.96 -6.58 -23.99
C TYR A 29 28.81 -7.80 -24.30
N SER A 30 28.79 -8.25 -25.56
CA SER A 30 29.48 -9.45 -26.06
C SER A 30 30.98 -9.48 -25.70
N ALA A 31 31.28 -9.86 -24.46
CA ALA A 31 32.57 -9.68 -23.81
C ALA A 31 33.46 -10.93 -23.93
N THR A 32 33.19 -11.79 -24.93
CA THR A 32 33.84 -13.08 -25.14
C THR A 32 35.36 -12.96 -25.33
N ARG A 33 35.84 -11.82 -25.83
CA ARG A 33 37.28 -11.52 -26.02
C ARG A 33 37.93 -10.77 -24.85
N MET A 34 37.16 -10.42 -23.81
CA MET A 34 37.67 -9.64 -22.68
C MET A 34 38.19 -10.55 -21.57
N LYS A 35 39.30 -10.15 -20.94
CA LYS A 35 39.81 -10.84 -19.75
C LYS A 35 38.77 -10.75 -18.61
N PRO A 36 38.62 -11.79 -17.75
CA PRO A 36 37.66 -11.78 -16.65
C PRO A 36 37.81 -10.59 -15.69
N ALA A 37 39.05 -10.17 -15.41
CA ALA A 37 39.32 -9.01 -14.57
C ALA A 37 38.80 -7.69 -15.18
N THR A 38 38.90 -7.54 -16.51
CA THR A 38 38.39 -6.37 -17.23
C THR A 38 36.87 -6.34 -17.19
N VAL A 39 36.21 -7.47 -17.44
CA VAL A 39 34.75 -7.60 -17.32
C VAL A 39 34.25 -7.19 -15.94
N ARG A 40 34.93 -7.65 -14.88
CA ARG A 40 34.58 -7.28 -13.50
C ARG A 40 34.69 -5.78 -13.27
N ARG A 41 35.77 -5.15 -13.72
CA ARG A 41 35.99 -3.70 -13.58
C ARG A 41 34.92 -2.90 -14.32
N GLU A 42 34.62 -3.27 -15.56
CA GLU A 42 33.62 -2.57 -16.37
C GLU A 42 32.19 -2.77 -15.85
N ALA A 43 31.84 -3.99 -15.42
CA ALA A 43 30.54 -4.25 -14.79
C ALA A 43 30.35 -3.41 -13.52
N HIS A 44 31.37 -3.35 -12.66
CA HIS A 44 31.34 -2.53 -11.44
C HIS A 44 31.28 -1.03 -11.76
N ARG A 45 32.03 -0.56 -12.76
CA ARG A 45 31.96 0.84 -13.23
C ARG A 45 30.57 1.18 -13.77
N LEU A 46 29.94 0.26 -14.50
CA LEU A 46 28.61 0.41 -15.04
C LEU A 46 27.56 0.52 -13.91
N MET A 47 27.68 -0.31 -12.88
CA MET A 47 26.80 -0.25 -11.70
C MET A 47 26.96 1.05 -10.91
N LYS A 48 28.16 1.63 -10.87
CA LYS A 48 28.40 2.94 -10.23
C LYS A 48 27.79 4.13 -10.96
N ASN A 49 27.26 3.95 -12.17
CA ASN A 49 26.53 5.03 -12.85
C ASN A 49 25.23 5.34 -12.09
N PRO A 50 24.99 6.59 -11.66
CA PRO A 50 23.84 6.94 -10.83
C PRO A 50 22.49 6.59 -11.48
N ASN A 51 22.39 6.67 -12.80
CA ASN A 51 21.14 6.35 -13.51
C ASN A 51 20.85 4.85 -13.46
N ILE A 52 21.90 4.03 -13.56
CA ILE A 52 21.80 2.56 -13.51
C ILE A 52 21.52 2.13 -12.08
N ALA A 53 22.27 2.63 -11.11
CA ALA A 53 22.05 2.33 -9.69
C ALA A 53 20.62 2.68 -9.25
N THR A 54 20.13 3.86 -9.63
CA THR A 54 18.74 4.28 -9.34
C THR A 54 17.74 3.34 -9.99
N THR A 55 17.94 2.98 -11.27
CA THR A 55 17.03 2.10 -12.00
C THR A 55 16.98 0.69 -11.42
N VAL A 56 18.13 0.12 -11.04
CA VAL A 56 18.20 -1.18 -10.36
C VAL A 56 17.49 -1.12 -9.01
N SER A 57 17.69 -0.05 -8.22
CA SER A 57 16.99 0.12 -6.95
C SER A 57 15.47 0.22 -7.15
N THR A 58 14.99 0.96 -8.14
CA THR A 58 13.56 1.05 -8.44
C THR A 58 12.99 -0.30 -8.89
N LEU A 59 13.69 -1.02 -9.75
CA LEU A 59 13.24 -2.33 -10.23
C LEU A 59 13.19 -3.36 -9.11
N ASN A 60 14.18 -3.39 -8.21
CA ASN A 60 14.16 -4.25 -7.03
C ASN A 60 12.98 -3.89 -6.12
N LYS A 61 12.75 -2.60 -5.84
CA LYS A 61 11.60 -2.16 -5.05
C LYS A 61 10.28 -2.59 -5.69
N THR A 62 10.13 -2.48 -7.00
CA THR A 62 8.94 -2.96 -7.71
C THR A 62 8.80 -4.46 -7.63
N ALA A 63 9.88 -5.23 -7.76
CA ALA A 63 9.85 -6.69 -7.63
C ALA A 63 9.50 -7.13 -6.20
N ASP A 64 10.04 -6.44 -5.18
CA ASP A 64 9.71 -6.67 -3.77
C ASP A 64 8.25 -6.33 -3.50
N GLN A 65 7.77 -5.19 -4.01
CA GLN A 65 6.36 -4.80 -3.92
C GLN A 65 5.45 -5.83 -4.57
N GLN A 66 5.75 -6.27 -5.79
CA GLN A 66 5.00 -7.33 -6.48
C GLN A 66 4.99 -8.64 -5.69
N THR A 67 6.10 -8.99 -5.04
CA THR A 67 6.16 -10.21 -4.22
C THR A 67 5.33 -10.09 -2.94
N VAL A 68 5.25 -8.89 -2.35
CA VAL A 68 4.36 -8.60 -1.21
C VAL A 68 2.90 -8.60 -1.66
N ASP A 69 2.61 -7.99 -2.81
CA ASP A 69 1.27 -7.94 -3.40
C ASP A 69 0.77 -9.36 -3.72
N LEU A 70 1.62 -10.27 -4.23
CA LEU A 70 1.26 -11.69 -4.44
C LEU A 70 0.95 -12.46 -3.15
N ARG A 71 1.36 -11.95 -1.97
CA ARG A 71 1.09 -12.59 -0.66
C ARG A 71 -0.17 -12.06 0.00
N ILE A 72 -0.65 -10.89 -0.40
CA ILE A 72 -1.85 -10.26 0.15
C ILE A 72 -2.96 -10.41 -0.88
N ALA A 73 -4.08 -11.02 -0.49
CA ALA A 73 -5.20 -11.16 -1.41
C ALA A 73 -5.66 -9.78 -1.91
N ASP A 74 -5.68 -9.63 -3.24
CA ASP A 74 -6.11 -8.40 -3.89
C ASP A 74 -7.60 -8.13 -3.64
N ARG A 75 -8.02 -6.86 -3.78
CA ARG A 75 -9.44 -6.46 -3.67
C ARG A 75 -10.35 -7.33 -4.55
N SER A 76 -9.90 -7.67 -5.75
CA SER A 76 -10.61 -8.52 -6.72
C SER A 76 -10.79 -9.94 -6.20
N GLU A 77 -9.71 -10.53 -5.66
CA GLU A 77 -9.68 -11.89 -5.14
C GLU A 77 -10.58 -12.04 -3.89
N VAL A 78 -10.58 -11.01 -3.03
CA VAL A 78 -11.48 -10.94 -1.86
C VAL A 78 -12.95 -10.94 -2.31
N LEU A 79 -13.31 -10.14 -3.31
CA LEU A 79 -14.68 -10.07 -3.83
C LEU A 79 -15.09 -11.36 -4.55
N GLU A 80 -14.19 -11.97 -5.31
CA GLU A 80 -14.42 -13.25 -5.97
C GLU A 80 -14.68 -14.34 -4.92
N THR A 81 -13.85 -14.41 -3.88
CA THR A 81 -13.99 -15.35 -2.77
C THR A 81 -15.35 -15.20 -2.08
N LEU A 82 -15.76 -13.97 -1.75
CA LEU A 82 -17.09 -13.69 -1.18
C LEU A 82 -18.22 -14.13 -2.11
N THR A 83 -18.07 -13.88 -3.42
CA THR A 83 -19.07 -14.26 -4.43
C THR A 83 -19.22 -15.77 -4.51
N ARG A 84 -18.12 -16.51 -4.50
CA ARG A 84 -18.12 -17.98 -4.54
C ARG A 84 -18.74 -18.59 -3.28
N MET A 85 -18.47 -18.01 -2.10
CA MET A 85 -19.14 -18.39 -0.85
C MET A 85 -20.65 -18.15 -0.92
N MET A 86 -21.08 -16.97 -1.41
CA MET A 86 -22.51 -16.65 -1.58
C MET A 86 -23.22 -17.61 -2.53
N ARG A 87 -22.53 -18.12 -3.55
CA ARG A 87 -23.06 -19.09 -4.52
C ARG A 87 -23.02 -20.54 -4.01
N GLY A 88 -22.42 -20.79 -2.84
CA GLY A 88 -22.24 -22.14 -2.29
C GLY A 88 -21.18 -22.98 -3.01
N GLU A 89 -20.31 -22.36 -3.81
CA GLU A 89 -19.22 -23.05 -4.52
C GLU A 89 -18.03 -23.37 -3.60
N VAL A 90 -17.99 -22.73 -2.43
CA VAL A 90 -16.95 -22.86 -1.42
C VAL A 90 -17.61 -22.87 -0.04
N GLU A 91 -17.18 -23.79 0.82
CA GLU A 91 -17.62 -23.85 2.21
C GLU A 91 -17.38 -22.52 2.94
N ALA A 92 -18.46 -21.95 3.45
CA ALA A 92 -18.50 -20.67 4.14
C ALA A 92 -18.47 -20.90 5.66
N ASP A 93 -17.30 -21.24 6.20
CA ASP A 93 -17.10 -21.26 7.65
C ASP A 93 -17.12 -19.83 8.22
N SER A 94 -17.67 -19.69 9.42
CA SER A 94 -17.70 -18.48 10.23
C SER A 94 -16.33 -17.77 10.30
N ASN A 95 -15.24 -18.50 10.52
CA ASN A 95 -13.89 -17.95 10.58
C ASN A 95 -13.45 -17.40 9.21
N ARG A 96 -13.82 -18.11 8.14
CA ARG A 96 -13.45 -17.75 6.77
C ARG A 96 -14.20 -16.50 6.32
N VAL A 97 -15.51 -16.43 6.56
CA VAL A 97 -16.33 -15.25 6.31
C VAL A 97 -15.77 -14.04 7.06
N ARG A 98 -15.40 -14.23 8.34
CA ARG A 98 -14.81 -13.15 9.15
C ARG A 98 -13.46 -12.68 8.62
N ALA A 99 -12.57 -13.60 8.24
CA ALA A 99 -11.26 -13.24 7.66
C ALA A 99 -11.43 -12.47 6.35
N THR A 100 -12.31 -12.92 5.46
CA THR A 100 -12.57 -12.24 4.18
C THR A 100 -13.23 -10.88 4.40
N GLN A 101 -14.11 -10.74 5.39
CA GLN A 101 -14.68 -9.44 5.78
C GLN A 101 -13.61 -8.45 6.27
N LEU A 102 -12.66 -8.91 7.11
CA LEU A 102 -11.56 -8.07 7.59
C LEU A 102 -10.64 -7.62 6.44
N LEU A 103 -10.36 -8.51 5.49
CA LEU A 103 -9.63 -8.16 4.27
C LEU A 103 -10.40 -7.12 3.44
N ALA A 104 -11.72 -7.29 3.30
CA ALA A 104 -12.55 -6.32 2.61
C ALA A 104 -12.53 -4.94 3.30
N GLN A 105 -12.57 -4.90 4.63
CA GLN A 105 -12.44 -3.67 5.41
C GLN A 105 -11.06 -3.02 5.25
N ALA A 106 -9.98 -3.80 5.30
CA ALA A 106 -8.62 -3.30 5.07
C ALA A 106 -8.45 -2.68 3.67
N HIS A 107 -9.12 -3.23 2.66
CA HIS A 107 -9.19 -2.69 1.30
C HIS A 107 -10.23 -1.57 1.11
N GLY A 108 -10.91 -1.14 2.18
CA GLY A 108 -11.90 -0.06 2.15
C GLY A 108 -13.17 -0.39 1.35
N LEU A 109 -13.48 -1.68 1.15
CA LEU A 109 -14.68 -2.17 0.48
C LEU A 109 -15.94 -2.00 1.33
N LEU A 110 -15.82 -2.27 2.63
CA LEU A 110 -16.87 -2.01 3.61
C LEU A 110 -16.63 -0.63 4.19
N LYS A 111 -17.38 0.36 3.72
CA LYS A 111 -17.45 1.68 4.35
C LYS A 111 -18.76 1.79 5.12
N ASP A 112 -18.66 1.98 6.43
CA ASP A 112 -19.79 2.44 7.22
C ASP A 112 -19.98 3.92 6.92
N ARG A 113 -20.99 4.21 6.10
CA ARG A 113 -21.32 5.58 5.71
C ARG A 113 -22.02 6.24 6.90
N THR A 114 -21.26 6.83 7.80
CA THR A 114 -21.79 7.71 8.85
C THR A 114 -22.06 9.07 8.23
N GLU A 115 -23.30 9.32 7.81
CA GLU A 115 -23.76 10.67 7.53
C GLU A 115 -23.80 11.43 8.84
N VAL A 116 -22.73 12.17 9.16
CA VAL A 116 -22.76 13.15 10.24
C VAL A 116 -23.59 14.31 9.71
N VAL A 117 -24.91 14.24 9.96
CA VAL A 117 -25.79 15.40 9.80
C VAL A 117 -25.35 16.42 10.84
N VAL A 118 -24.44 17.30 10.45
CA VAL A 118 -24.14 18.51 11.22
C VAL A 118 -25.40 19.35 11.13
N THR A 119 -26.25 19.24 12.14
CA THR A 119 -27.27 20.25 12.37
C THR A 119 -26.51 21.50 12.78
N GLU A 120 -26.39 22.47 11.87
CA GLU A 120 -25.98 23.82 12.23
C GLU A 120 -27.06 24.40 13.14
N ARG A 121 -26.94 24.14 14.44
CA ARG A 121 -27.76 24.81 15.43
C ARG A 121 -27.30 26.26 15.46
N SER A 122 -28.23 27.17 15.21
CA SER A 122 -27.92 28.59 15.27
C SER A 122 -27.39 28.95 16.68
N SER A 123 -26.45 29.88 16.74
CA SER A 123 -25.89 30.35 18.01
C SER A 123 -26.98 30.83 18.98
N ASP A 124 -28.10 31.34 18.45
CA ASP A 124 -29.25 31.79 19.21
C ASP A 124 -30.02 30.63 19.86
N GLU A 125 -30.24 29.52 19.16
CA GLU A 125 -30.88 28.31 19.72
C GLU A 125 -30.05 27.68 20.84
N ILE A 126 -28.72 27.69 20.68
CA ILE A 126 -27.80 27.18 21.71
C ILE A 126 -27.90 28.07 22.95
N LYS A 127 -27.94 29.40 22.75
CA LYS A 127 -28.06 30.37 23.85
C LYS A 127 -29.39 30.21 24.61
N THR A 128 -30.53 30.10 23.94
CA THR A 128 -31.82 29.90 24.61
C THR A 128 -31.86 28.59 25.39
N GLU A 129 -31.34 27.50 24.81
CA GLU A 129 -31.29 26.20 25.50
C GLU A 129 -30.37 26.24 26.73
N LEU A 130 -29.21 26.89 26.63
CA LEU A 130 -28.30 27.09 27.77
C LEU A 130 -28.96 27.94 28.86
N GLN A 131 -29.63 29.04 28.50
CA GLN A 131 -30.35 29.89 29.44
C GLN A 131 -31.49 29.13 30.14
N ARG A 132 -32.22 28.30 29.41
CA ARG A 132 -33.27 27.41 29.94
C ARG A 132 -32.72 26.40 30.93
N ARG A 133 -31.55 25.81 30.64
CA ARG A 133 -30.88 24.86 31.55
C ARG A 133 -30.34 25.54 32.81
N LEU A 134 -29.74 26.72 32.69
CA LEU A 134 -29.27 27.53 33.81
C LEU A 134 -30.42 27.91 34.74
N SER A 135 -31.52 28.43 34.19
CA SER A 135 -32.71 28.77 34.99
C SER A 135 -33.34 27.56 35.66
N ARG A 136 -33.30 26.37 35.03
CA ARG A 136 -33.74 25.12 35.66
C ARG A 136 -32.84 24.70 36.84
N MET A 137 -31.54 24.95 36.77
CA MET A 137 -30.62 24.68 37.88
C MET A 137 -30.75 25.71 39.01
N ASN A 138 -30.97 26.98 38.68
CA ASN A 138 -31.19 28.06 39.66
C ASN A 138 -32.58 28.01 40.31
N CYS A 139 -33.54 27.29 39.75
CA CYS A 139 -34.88 27.09 40.30
C CYS A 139 -35.04 25.74 41.03
N ALA A 140 -34.00 24.90 41.05
CA ALA A 140 -33.95 23.79 41.98
C ALA A 140 -33.80 24.40 43.38
N PRO A 141 -34.75 24.17 44.31
CA PRO A 141 -34.70 24.77 45.64
C PRO A 141 -33.38 24.40 46.30
N GLU A 142 -32.74 25.40 46.91
CA GLU A 142 -31.59 25.23 47.78
C GLU A 142 -31.84 23.98 48.64
N TYR A 143 -30.97 22.98 48.46
CA TYR A 143 -30.97 21.81 49.32
C TYR A 143 -30.63 22.36 50.70
N VAL A 144 -31.67 22.56 51.53
CA VAL A 144 -31.56 23.01 52.92
C VAL A 144 -30.68 21.99 53.63
N ALA A 145 -29.39 22.30 53.73
CA ALA A 145 -28.43 21.56 54.51
C ALA A 145 -28.81 21.74 55.98
N ARG A 146 -29.17 20.63 56.62
CA ARG A 146 -29.28 20.49 58.08
C ARG A 146 -27.93 20.73 58.74
#